data_AF-M8BM05-F1
#
_entry.id   AF-M8BM05-F1
#
_cell.length_a   1.000
_cell.length_b   1.000
_cell.length_c   1.000
_cell.angle_alpha   90.00
_cell.angle_beta   90.00
_cell.angle_gamma   90.00
#
_symmetry.space_group_name_H-M   'P 1'
#
loop_
_entity.id
_entity.type
_entity.pdbx_description
1 polymer ?
#
loop_
_entity_poly.entity_id
_entity_poly.type
_entity_poly.pdbx_seq_one_letter_code
_entity_poly.pdbx_strand_id
1 'polypeptide(L)'
;MSIFNGGVLRPAGGQGCRSSHFQVALMAGDRESERVSAYLYSSETGIWGNISSVQLQWQNRMGIGTSTLTGNSLCWLIQTNHQCVILEFDLDRQSLDLRELPPHIDAGYHNLSIMPAEDGGLGFIYFSQFQAQLWKRMPDSDGLAVWVLYRAIDFEKIGSTCKRDYLILQGFAEENNAVLVIASLHIIYFTVL
;
A
#
# COMPACT_ATOMS: atom_id res chain seq x y z
N MET A 1 18.00 12.00 10.06
CA MET A 1 17.94 11.46 8.68
C MET A 1 16.49 11.34 8.27
N SER A 2 16.06 12.12 7.30
CA SER A 2 14.69 12.09 6.77
C SER A 2 14.58 11.04 5.66
N ILE A 3 13.43 10.37 5.58
CA ILE A 3 13.15 9.37 4.54
C ILE A 3 12.02 9.89 3.67
N PHE A 4 12.15 9.72 2.36
CA PHE A 4 11.18 10.23 1.39
C PHE A 4 10.67 9.08 0.52
N ASN A 5 9.37 9.10 0.23
CA ASN A 5 8.74 8.29 -0.80
C ASN A 5 7.67 9.16 -1.47
N GLY A 6 7.35 8.92 -2.73
CA GLY A 6 6.32 9.67 -3.41
C GLY A 6 5.70 8.90 -4.56
N GLY A 7 4.49 9.35 -4.92
CA GLY A 7 3.74 8.87 -6.07
C GLY A 7 3.49 10.02 -7.04
N VAL A 8 3.55 9.73 -8.33
CA VAL A 8 3.15 10.66 -9.40
C VAL A 8 1.80 10.22 -9.93
N LEU A 9 0.86 11.16 -9.96
CA LEU A 9 -0.52 10.93 -10.37
C LEU A 9 -0.82 11.78 -11.58
N ARG A 10 -1.66 11.27 -12.47
CA ARG A 10 -2.29 12.08 -13.53
C ARG A 10 -3.79 12.10 -13.26
N PRO A 11 -4.37 13.26 -12.93
CA PRO A 11 -5.81 13.37 -12.79
C PRO A 11 -6.49 12.95 -14.09
N ALA A 12 -7.59 12.22 -13.99
CA ALA A 12 -8.41 11.88 -15.15
C ALA A 12 -9.01 13.18 -15.72
N GLY A 13 -8.38 13.75 -16.75
CA GLY A 13 -8.85 14.95 -17.43
C GLY A 13 -10.11 14.68 -18.26
N GLY A 14 -11.13 15.52 -18.09
CA GLY A 14 -12.35 15.54 -18.89
C GLY A 14 -12.07 15.67 -20.40
N GLN A 15 -13.04 15.24 -21.21
CA GLN A 15 -12.99 15.16 -22.67
C GLN A 15 -12.22 16.32 -23.34
N GLY A 16 -10.96 16.05 -23.68
CA GLY A 16 -10.08 16.99 -24.36
C GLY A 16 -8.65 16.47 -24.38
N CYS A 17 -8.03 16.48 -25.56
CA CYS A 17 -6.70 15.93 -25.80
C CYS A 17 -5.63 16.44 -24.80
N ARG A 18 -4.98 15.49 -24.10
CA ARG A 18 -3.66 15.63 -23.45
C ARG A 18 -3.54 16.78 -22.43
N SER A 19 -4.26 16.71 -21.32
CA SER A 19 -3.80 17.42 -20.12
C SER A 19 -2.43 16.84 -19.73
N SER A 20 -1.37 17.64 -19.83
CA SER A 20 -0.01 17.31 -19.36
C SER A 20 0.13 17.52 -17.84
N HIS A 21 -0.98 17.77 -17.16
CA HIS A 21 -1.00 17.96 -15.72
C HIS A 21 -0.66 16.68 -14.99
N PHE A 22 0.13 16.82 -13.94
CA PHE A 22 0.39 15.78 -12.97
C PHE A 22 0.41 16.35 -11.56
N GLN A 23 0.14 15.48 -10.60
CA GLN A 23 0.33 15.75 -9.20
C GLN A 23 1.45 14.87 -8.66
N VAL A 24 2.15 15.36 -7.63
CA VAL A 24 3.15 14.58 -6.91
C VAL A 24 2.76 14.58 -5.45
N ALA A 25 2.42 13.40 -4.93
CA ALA A 25 2.31 13.22 -3.50
C ALA A 25 3.67 12.82 -2.95
N LEU A 26 4.17 13.58 -1.99
CA LEU A 26 5.42 13.31 -1.30
C LEU A 26 5.10 12.96 0.15
N MET A 27 5.58 11.81 0.59
CA MET A 27 5.65 11.43 1.99
C MET A 27 7.08 11.64 2.51
N ALA A 28 7.19 12.28 3.67
CA ALA A 28 8.43 12.55 4.37
C ALA A 28 8.33 12.07 5.82
N GLY A 29 9.21 11.16 6.21
CA GLY A 29 9.39 10.74 7.59
C GLY A 29 10.54 11.47 8.25
N ASP A 30 10.28 12.18 9.33
CA ASP A 30 11.30 12.72 10.23
C ASP A 30 11.48 11.83 11.47
N ARG A 31 12.68 11.26 11.62
CA ARG A 31 13.04 10.37 12.72
C ARG A 31 13.20 11.09 14.05
N GLU A 32 13.62 12.36 14.04
CA GLU A 32 13.90 13.09 15.28
C GLU A 32 12.60 13.52 15.96
N SER A 33 11.61 13.91 15.16
CA SER A 33 10.27 14.27 15.66
C SER A 33 9.25 13.12 15.63
N GLU A 34 9.65 11.92 15.23
CA GLU A 34 8.78 10.74 15.08
C GLU A 34 7.49 11.06 14.31
N ARG A 35 7.64 11.77 13.18
CA ARG A 35 6.50 12.34 12.45
C ARG A 35 6.58 12.01 10.98
N VAL A 36 5.49 11.43 10.46
CA VAL A 36 5.29 11.31 9.01
C VAL A 36 4.45 12.48 8.54
N SER A 37 4.85 13.08 7.44
CA SER A 37 4.11 14.15 6.78
C SER A 37 3.89 13.83 5.31
N ALA A 38 2.80 14.33 4.75
CA ALA A 38 2.49 14.22 3.34
C ALA A 38 2.11 15.59 2.75
N TYR A 39 2.48 15.76 1.49
CA TYR A 39 2.33 16.99 0.73
C TYR A 39 1.88 16.65 -0.69
N LEU A 40 1.02 17.47 -1.28
CA LEU A 40 0.57 17.29 -2.65
C LEU A 40 0.98 18.49 -3.51
N TYR A 41 1.81 18.25 -4.51
CA TYR A 41 2.16 19.24 -5.53
C TYR A 41 1.17 19.16 -6.70
N SER A 42 0.80 20.31 -7.26
CA SER A 42 0.04 20.40 -8.52
C SER A 42 0.88 21.09 -9.60
N SER A 43 1.07 20.42 -10.74
CA SER A 43 1.77 21.03 -11.87
C SER A 43 0.96 22.12 -12.58
N GLU A 44 -0.36 22.24 -12.31
CA GLU A 44 -1.21 23.31 -12.86
C GLU A 44 -0.86 24.65 -12.24
N THR A 45 -0.82 24.64 -10.90
CA THR A 45 -0.65 25.85 -10.10
C THR A 45 0.81 26.08 -9.77
N GLY A 46 1.64 25.04 -9.87
CA GLY A 46 3.05 25.07 -9.47
C GLY A 46 3.25 25.13 -7.95
N ILE A 47 2.22 24.80 -7.16
CA ILE A 47 2.19 25.01 -5.71
C ILE A 47 2.06 23.67 -4.98
N TRP A 48 2.76 23.57 -3.84
CA TRP A 48 2.54 22.52 -2.84
C TRP A 48 1.34 22.87 -1.96
N GLY A 49 0.45 21.91 -1.78
CA GLY A 49 -0.70 22.00 -0.88
C GLY A 49 -0.31 22.00 0.60
N ASN A 50 -1.32 21.89 1.45
CA ASN A 50 -1.12 21.89 2.89
C ASN A 50 -0.37 20.63 3.34
N ILE A 51 0.37 20.78 4.43
CA ILE A 51 1.06 19.68 5.09
C ILE A 51 0.05 18.97 5.97
N SER A 52 -0.08 17.66 5.79
CA SER A 52 -0.72 16.80 6.78
C SER A 52 0.34 15.99 7.48
N SER A 53 0.22 15.81 8.79
CA SER A 53 1.20 15.09 9.60
C SER A 53 0.54 14.22 10.65
N VAL A 54 1.16 13.06 10.92
CA VAL A 54 0.78 12.17 12.01
C VAL A 54 2.02 11.78 12.82
N GLN A 55 1.85 11.60 14.12
CA GLN A 55 2.91 11.10 14.98
C GLN A 55 2.96 9.57 14.90
N LEU A 56 4.14 9.02 14.63
CA LEU A 56 4.33 7.60 14.42
C LEU A 56 5.73 7.18 14.82
N GLN A 57 5.82 6.25 15.76
CA GLN A 57 7.09 5.65 16.17
C GLN A 57 7.45 4.49 15.23
N TRP A 58 8.52 4.63 14.44
CA TRP A 58 8.94 3.59 13.49
C TRP A 58 10.35 3.07 13.76
N GLN A 59 10.63 1.85 13.28
CA GLN A 59 11.92 1.20 13.48
C GLN A 59 13.04 1.78 12.60
N ASN A 60 14.28 1.58 13.04
CA ASN A 60 15.52 2.10 12.46
C ASN A 60 15.78 1.65 11.00
N ARG A 61 15.09 0.61 10.52
CA ARG A 61 15.12 0.12 9.13
C ARG A 61 13.76 0.32 8.47
N MET A 62 13.58 1.47 7.83
CA MET A 62 12.42 1.70 6.98
C MET A 62 12.72 1.07 5.61
N GLY A 63 12.01 0.00 5.26
CA GLY A 63 11.79 -0.33 3.86
C GLY A 63 10.48 0.33 3.49
N ILE A 64 10.48 1.55 2.95
CA ILE A 64 9.20 2.09 2.48
C ILE A 64 8.79 1.26 1.27
N GLY A 65 7.67 0.55 1.38
CA GLY A 65 7.05 -0.10 0.23
C GLY A 65 6.72 0.93 -0.85
N THR A 66 6.54 0.48 -2.08
CA THR A 66 5.99 1.35 -3.14
C THR A 66 4.65 1.91 -2.69
N SER A 67 4.37 3.17 -3.03
CA SER A 67 3.04 3.74 -2.85
C SER A 67 2.05 3.03 -3.76
N THR A 68 0.82 2.82 -3.31
CA THR A 68 -0.26 2.27 -4.14
C THR A 68 -1.45 3.20 -4.14
N LEU A 69 -2.02 3.46 -5.32
CA LEU A 69 -3.24 4.25 -5.45
C LEU A 69 -4.46 3.37 -5.22
N THR A 70 -5.25 3.66 -4.19
CA THR A 70 -6.50 2.97 -3.88
C THR A 70 -7.63 3.98 -3.83
N GLY A 71 -8.54 3.93 -4.81
CA GLY A 71 -9.59 4.93 -4.98
C GLY A 71 -8.99 6.31 -5.21
N ASN A 72 -9.19 7.22 -4.25
CA ASN A 72 -8.64 8.57 -4.25
C ASN A 72 -7.55 8.79 -3.18
N SER A 73 -7.00 7.71 -2.63
CA SER A 73 -5.97 7.77 -1.59
C SER A 73 -4.67 7.13 -2.09
N LEU A 74 -3.54 7.74 -1.77
CA LEU A 74 -2.24 7.06 -1.86
C LEU A 74 -1.92 6.39 -0.54
N CYS A 75 -1.50 5.13 -0.62
CA CYS A 75 -1.27 4.31 0.55
C CYS A 75 0.17 3.78 0.59
N TRP A 76 0.76 3.76 1.79
CA TRP A 76 2.10 3.21 2.05
C TRP A 76 2.07 2.23 3.21
N LEU A 77 2.88 1.16 3.12
CA LEU A 77 3.17 0.29 4.26
C LEU A 77 4.30 0.87 5.09
N ILE A 78 4.07 0.98 6.40
CA ILE A 78 5.05 1.46 7.36
C ILE A 78 5.20 0.44 8.49
N GLN A 79 6.43 -0.02 8.75
CA GLN A 79 6.72 -0.83 9.93
C GLN A 79 6.96 0.06 11.15
N THR A 80 6.11 -0.09 12.15
CA THR A 80 6.28 0.53 13.47
C THR A 80 7.09 -0.38 14.41
N ASN A 81 7.33 0.07 15.64
CA ASN A 81 7.98 -0.76 16.66
C ASN A 81 7.17 -2.02 17.04
N HIS A 82 5.85 -1.98 16.86
CA HIS A 82 4.93 -3.02 17.34
C HIS A 82 4.27 -3.81 16.21
N GLN A 83 3.95 -3.16 15.09
CA GLN A 83 3.19 -3.75 13.99
C GLN A 83 3.42 -3.03 12.65
N CYS A 84 3.04 -3.65 11.55
CA CYS A 84 2.91 -2.97 10.26
C CYS A 84 1.58 -2.21 10.21
N VAL A 85 1.60 -0.98 9.69
CA VAL A 85 0.41 -0.14 9.50
C VAL A 85 0.35 0.37 8.06
N ILE A 86 -0.85 0.68 7.59
CA ILE A 86 -1.06 1.37 6.32
C ILE A 86 -1.23 2.86 6.63
N LEU A 87 -0.38 3.70 6.04
CA LEU A 87 -0.56 5.14 6.01
C LEU A 87 -1.39 5.48 4.77
N GLU A 88 -2.53 6.11 4.97
CA GLU A 88 -3.45 6.55 3.92
C GLU A 88 -3.39 8.07 3.79
N PHE A 89 -3.17 8.57 2.57
CA PHE A 89 -3.24 10.00 2.24
C PHE A 89 -4.39 10.25 1.28
N ASP A 90 -5.47 10.84 1.78
CA ASP A 90 -6.62 11.27 0.99
C ASP A 90 -6.22 12.50 0.15
N LEU A 91 -6.30 12.37 -1.18
CA LEU A 91 -5.83 13.41 -2.11
C LEU A 91 -6.76 14.63 -2.15
N ASP A 92 -8.06 14.45 -1.91
CA ASP A 92 -9.05 15.54 -1.92
C ASP A 92 -8.98 16.34 -0.63
N ARG A 93 -8.95 15.64 0.51
CA ARG A 93 -8.91 16.26 1.84
C ARG A 93 -7.50 16.71 2.22
N GLN A 94 -6.48 16.19 1.54
CA GLN A 94 -5.07 16.34 1.89
C GLN A 94 -4.83 15.99 3.36
N SER A 95 -5.36 14.84 3.80
CA SER A 95 -5.28 14.38 5.18
C SER A 95 -4.64 13.00 5.28
N LEU A 96 -3.78 12.84 6.27
CA LEU A 96 -3.19 11.55 6.64
C LEU A 96 -4.04 10.85 7.70
N ASP A 97 -4.21 9.54 7.50
CA ASP A 97 -4.80 8.65 8.48
C ASP A 97 -3.98 7.36 8.58
N LEU A 98 -4.02 6.72 9.75
CA LEU A 98 -3.36 5.45 10.01
C LEU A 98 -4.40 4.35 10.06
N ARG A 99 -4.16 3.29 9.31
CA ARG A 99 -5.01 2.10 9.27
C ARG A 99 -4.21 0.93 9.81
N GLU A 100 -4.69 0.39 10.92
CA GLU A 100 -4.15 -0.85 11.48
C GLU A 100 -4.59 -2.05 10.63
N LEU A 101 -3.74 -3.07 10.55
CA LEU A 101 -4.06 -4.35 9.94
C LEU A 101 -4.92 -5.20 10.91
N PRO A 102 -5.62 -6.23 10.42
CA PRO A 102 -6.26 -7.21 11.30
C PRO A 102 -5.27 -7.81 12.33
N PRO A 103 -5.67 -7.99 13.61
CA PRO A 103 -4.75 -8.36 14.69
C PRO A 103 -3.97 -9.68 14.53
N HIS A 104 -4.46 -10.59 13.68
CA HIS A 104 -3.85 -11.91 13.45
C HIS A 104 -2.85 -11.91 12.29
N ILE A 105 -2.65 -10.76 11.63
CA ILE A 105 -1.70 -10.63 10.53
C ILE A 105 -0.31 -10.31 11.10
N ASP A 106 0.57 -11.29 11.05
CA ASP A 106 2.00 -11.09 11.30
C ASP A 106 2.69 -10.64 10.01
N ALA A 107 2.60 -9.34 9.75
CA ALA A 107 3.11 -8.70 8.55
C ALA A 107 4.54 -8.19 8.72
N GLY A 108 5.36 -8.50 7.73
CA GLY A 108 6.60 -7.82 7.42
C GLY A 108 6.62 -7.36 5.96
N TYR A 109 7.66 -6.63 5.58
CA TYR A 109 7.80 -6.08 4.23
C TYR A 109 7.88 -7.12 3.11
N HIS A 110 8.18 -8.39 3.44
CA HIS A 110 8.40 -9.46 2.47
C HIS A 110 7.16 -10.33 2.24
N ASN A 111 6.06 -10.12 2.96
CA ASN A 111 4.86 -10.94 2.87
C ASN A 111 3.56 -10.14 2.86
N LEU A 112 3.63 -8.80 2.77
CA LEU A 112 2.47 -7.91 2.68
C LEU A 112 2.66 -6.87 1.58
N SER A 113 1.62 -6.62 0.77
CA SER A 113 1.59 -5.53 -0.21
C SER A 113 0.19 -4.95 -0.30
N ILE A 114 0.11 -3.63 -0.42
CA ILE A 114 -1.15 -2.92 -0.66
C ILE A 114 -1.57 -3.16 -2.12
N MET A 115 -2.86 -3.33 -2.34
CA MET A 115 -3.46 -3.42 -3.66
C MET A 115 -4.84 -2.77 -3.65
N PRO A 116 -5.32 -2.22 -4.78
CA PRO A 116 -6.72 -1.90 -4.93
C PRO A 116 -7.58 -3.15 -4.72
N ALA A 117 -8.73 -3.01 -4.08
CA ALA A 117 -9.75 -4.05 -4.08
C ALA A 117 -10.50 -4.06 -5.42
N GLU A 118 -11.36 -5.07 -5.65
CA GLU A 118 -12.15 -5.20 -6.89
C GLU A 118 -13.04 -3.97 -7.19
N ASP A 119 -13.45 -3.26 -6.15
CA ASP A 119 -14.23 -2.01 -6.23
C ASP A 119 -13.35 -0.74 -6.33
N GLY A 120 -12.03 -0.91 -6.46
CA GLY A 120 -11.04 0.16 -6.45
C GLY A 120 -10.70 0.67 -5.05
N GLY A 121 -11.35 0.18 -3.99
CA GLY A 121 -11.11 0.59 -2.61
C GLY A 121 -9.78 0.09 -2.04
N LEU A 122 -9.53 0.41 -0.76
CA LEU A 122 -8.32 -0.03 -0.08
C LEU A 122 -8.35 -1.54 0.20
N GLY A 123 -7.32 -2.24 -0.28
CA GLY A 123 -7.08 -3.65 -0.02
C GLY A 123 -5.60 -3.96 0.21
N PHE A 124 -5.33 -5.21 0.59
CA PHE A 124 -3.96 -5.73 0.64
C PHE A 124 -3.96 -7.24 0.41
N ILE A 125 -2.80 -7.74 0.00
CA ILE A 125 -2.49 -9.16 -0.06
C ILE A 125 -1.45 -9.51 1.01
N TYR A 126 -1.75 -10.55 1.78
CA TYR A 126 -0.90 -11.09 2.82
C TYR A 126 -0.54 -12.55 2.51
N PHE A 127 0.74 -12.88 2.59
CA PHE A 127 1.25 -14.23 2.43
C PHE A 127 1.59 -14.85 3.78
N SER A 128 0.94 -15.96 4.08
CA SER A 128 1.30 -16.83 5.19
C SER A 128 1.63 -18.21 4.65
N GLN A 129 2.89 -18.62 4.78
CA GLN A 129 3.40 -19.90 4.27
C GLN A 129 3.13 -20.05 2.76
N PHE A 130 2.17 -20.88 2.38
CA PHE A 130 1.78 -21.14 0.98
C PHE A 130 0.34 -20.70 0.69
N GLN A 131 -0.19 -19.76 1.46
CA GLN A 131 -1.51 -19.18 1.21
C GLN A 131 -1.39 -17.67 1.04
N ALA A 132 -2.00 -17.13 -0.02
CA ALA A 132 -2.27 -15.71 -0.11
C ALA A 132 -3.68 -15.42 0.39
N GLN A 133 -3.80 -14.40 1.22
CA GLN A 133 -5.05 -13.89 1.73
C GLN A 133 -5.24 -12.47 1.20
N LEU A 134 -6.36 -12.23 0.54
CA LEU A 134 -6.71 -10.94 -0.01
C LEU A 134 -7.79 -10.32 0.88
N TRP A 135 -7.47 -9.14 1.39
CA TRP A 135 -8.30 -8.39 2.31
C TRP A 135 -8.76 -7.10 1.65
N LYS A 136 -9.98 -6.70 1.94
CA LYS A 136 -10.52 -5.41 1.50
C LYS A 136 -11.21 -4.68 2.63
N ARG A 137 -11.26 -3.36 2.52
CA ARG A 137 -11.95 -2.49 3.46
C ARG A 137 -13.40 -2.31 3.00
N MET A 138 -14.36 -2.64 3.87
CA MET A 138 -15.79 -2.50 3.59
C MET A 138 -16.54 -2.00 4.83
N PRO A 139 -17.66 -1.29 4.66
CA PRO A 139 -18.52 -0.96 5.79
C PRO A 139 -19.16 -2.21 6.39
N ASP A 140 -19.26 -2.28 7.72
CA ASP A 140 -20.08 -3.25 8.44
C ASP A 140 -21.56 -2.84 8.44
N SER A 141 -22.39 -3.56 9.21
CA SER A 141 -23.83 -3.27 9.34
C SER A 141 -24.14 -1.88 9.89
N ASP A 142 -23.20 -1.30 10.66
CA ASP A 142 -23.33 0.02 11.27
C ASP A 142 -22.64 1.11 10.42
N GLY A 143 -22.09 0.73 9.25
CA GLY A 143 -21.40 1.62 8.33
C GLY A 143 -19.94 1.90 8.71
N LEU A 144 -19.40 1.25 9.74
CA LEU A 144 -17.99 1.39 10.12
C LEU A 144 -17.13 0.59 9.15
N ALA A 145 -16.07 1.22 8.65
CA ALA A 145 -15.11 0.51 7.82
C ALA A 145 -14.46 -0.63 8.65
N VAL A 146 -14.47 -1.85 8.13
CA VAL A 146 -13.88 -3.07 8.71
C VAL A 146 -13.09 -3.82 7.65
N TRP A 147 -12.14 -4.65 8.09
CA TRP A 147 -11.32 -5.48 7.21
C TRP A 147 -12.02 -6.81 7.03
N VAL A 148 -12.17 -7.22 5.78
CA VAL A 148 -12.83 -8.48 5.44
C VAL A 148 -11.92 -9.29 4.54
N LEU A 149 -11.64 -10.52 4.97
CA LEU A 149 -11.02 -11.54 4.12
C LEU A 149 -12.04 -11.93 3.06
N TYR A 150 -11.77 -11.58 1.80
CA TYR A 150 -12.72 -11.83 0.72
C TYR A 150 -12.29 -12.98 -0.20
N ARG A 151 -10.99 -13.26 -0.28
CA ARG A 151 -10.44 -14.35 -1.09
C ARG A 151 -9.19 -14.92 -0.45
N ALA A 152 -9.05 -16.25 -0.49
CA ALA A 152 -7.83 -16.95 -0.15
C ALA A 152 -7.41 -17.82 -1.33
N ILE A 153 -6.11 -17.87 -1.61
CA ILE A 153 -5.52 -18.64 -2.72
C ILE A 153 -4.44 -19.54 -2.14
N ASP A 154 -4.61 -20.84 -2.32
CA ASP A 154 -3.67 -21.85 -1.85
C ASP A 154 -2.64 -22.20 -2.93
N PHE A 155 -1.37 -22.17 -2.53
CA PHE A 155 -0.20 -22.50 -3.35
C PHE A 155 0.42 -23.84 -2.95
N GLU A 156 -0.38 -24.78 -2.44
CA GLU A 156 0.09 -26.09 -1.96
C GLU A 156 0.96 -26.83 -2.97
N LYS A 157 0.62 -26.74 -4.26
CA LYS A 157 1.39 -27.37 -5.34
C LYS A 157 2.81 -26.77 -5.46
N ILE A 158 2.97 -25.48 -5.16
CA ILE A 158 4.27 -24.80 -5.10
C ILE A 158 5.04 -25.25 -3.85
N GLY A 159 4.36 -25.32 -2.69
CA GLY A 159 4.94 -25.83 -1.46
C GLY A 159 5.47 -27.27 -1.56
N SER A 160 4.84 -28.11 -2.39
CA SER A 160 5.32 -29.47 -2.67
C SER A 160 6.66 -29.52 -3.42
N THR A 161 6.95 -28.49 -4.22
CA THR A 161 8.21 -28.34 -4.99
C THR A 161 9.27 -27.59 -4.17
N CYS A 162 8.85 -26.62 -3.36
CA CYS A 162 9.68 -25.70 -2.60
C CYS A 162 9.56 -25.94 -1.08
N LYS A 163 9.78 -27.20 -0.64
CA LYS A 163 9.45 -27.68 0.73
C LYS A 163 10.14 -26.97 1.91
N ARG A 164 10.96 -25.94 1.67
CA ARG A 164 11.65 -25.16 2.71
C ARG A 164 11.77 -23.66 2.42
N ASP A 165 11.14 -23.18 1.35
CA ASP A 165 11.35 -21.79 0.91
C ASP A 165 10.19 -20.89 1.31
N TYR A 166 10.54 -19.69 1.76
CA TYR A 166 9.58 -18.63 2.05
C TYR A 166 9.26 -17.87 0.74
N LEU A 167 7.98 -17.54 0.56
CA LEU A 167 7.54 -16.68 -0.52
C LEU A 167 7.87 -15.22 -0.15
N ILE A 168 8.63 -14.54 -1.01
CA ILE A 168 8.94 -13.12 -0.86
C ILE A 168 8.07 -12.34 -1.84
N LEU A 169 7.13 -11.58 -1.30
CA LEU A 169 6.35 -10.60 -2.01
C LEU A 169 7.22 -9.38 -2.33
N GLN A 170 7.38 -9.08 -3.61
CA GLN A 170 8.16 -7.92 -4.06
C GLN A 170 7.29 -6.69 -4.33
N GLY A 171 6.03 -6.91 -4.70
CA GLY A 171 5.09 -5.82 -4.94
C GLY A 171 3.91 -6.21 -5.80
N PHE A 172 3.07 -5.21 -6.05
CA PHE A 172 1.87 -5.28 -6.86
C PHE A 172 2.04 -4.43 -8.13
N ALA A 173 1.73 -5.03 -9.28
CA ALA A 173 1.72 -4.37 -10.58
C ALA A 173 0.31 -3.87 -10.87
N GLU A 174 0.07 -2.58 -10.62
CA GLU A 174 -1.25 -1.93 -10.72
C GLU A 174 -1.90 -2.09 -12.10
N GLU A 175 -1.13 -1.98 -13.19
CA GLU A 175 -1.68 -2.05 -14.55
C GLU A 175 -2.25 -3.42 -14.92
N ASN A 176 -1.77 -4.49 -14.28
CA ASN A 176 -2.11 -5.87 -14.62
C ASN A 176 -2.83 -6.61 -13.49
N ASN A 177 -3.14 -5.90 -12.40
CA ASN A 177 -3.68 -6.48 -11.17
C ASN A 177 -2.93 -7.73 -10.70
N ALA A 178 -1.60 -7.69 -10.76
CA ALA A 178 -0.79 -8.88 -10.58
C ALA A 178 0.25 -8.71 -9.49
N VAL A 179 0.60 -9.81 -8.87
CA VAL A 179 1.54 -9.84 -7.76
C VAL A 179 2.81 -10.55 -8.18
N LEU A 180 3.95 -9.97 -7.81
CA LEU A 180 5.27 -10.54 -8.03
C LEU A 180 5.75 -11.23 -6.76
N VAL A 181 5.98 -12.54 -6.84
CA VAL A 181 6.46 -13.35 -5.73
C VAL A 181 7.73 -14.08 -6.13
N ILE A 182 8.74 -14.05 -5.26
CA ILE A 182 9.96 -14.83 -5.41
C ILE A 182 9.86 -16.06 -4.51
N ALA A 183 10.04 -17.24 -5.09
CA ALA A 183 10.10 -18.52 -4.40
C ALA A 183 11.49 -19.14 -4.62
N SER A 184 12.35 -19.08 -3.60
CA SER A 184 13.79 -19.45 -3.61
C SER A 184 14.63 -18.81 -4.72
N LEU A 185 14.43 -19.19 -5.99
CA LEU A 185 15.09 -18.67 -7.19
C LEU A 185 14.16 -18.52 -8.40
N HIS A 186 12.86 -18.77 -8.24
CA HIS A 186 11.86 -18.60 -9.29
C HIS A 186 11.06 -17.33 -9.04
N ILE A 187 10.79 -16.61 -10.13
CA ILE A 187 9.84 -15.51 -10.13
C ILE A 187 8.49 -16.09 -10.53
N ILE A 188 7.50 -15.87 -9.68
CA ILE A 188 6.12 -16.28 -9.88
C ILE A 188 5.30 -15.02 -10.04
N TYR A 189 4.53 -14.97 -11.12
CA TYR A 189 3.64 -13.88 -11.46
C TYR A 189 2.24 -14.43 -11.61
N PHE A 190 1.28 -13.86 -10.89
CA PHE A 190 -0.12 -14.24 -11.01
C PHE A 190 -1.05 -13.06 -10.75
N THR A 191 -2.16 -13.04 -11.47
CA THR A 191 -3.21 -12.02 -11.37
C THR A 191 -4.10 -12.30 -10.17
N VAL A 192 -4.49 -11.24 -9.46
CA VAL A 192 -5.24 -11.32 -8.18
C VAL A 192 -6.60 -10.65 -8.21
N LEU A 193 -6.91 -9.86 -9.24
CA LEU A 193 -8.24 -9.28 -9.51
C LEU A 193 -8.74 -9.69 -10.89
#